data_AF-A0A849ER08-F1
#
_entry.id   AF-A0A849ER08-F1
#
_cell.length_a   1.000
_cell.length_b   1.000
_cell.length_c   1.000
_cell.angle_alpha   90.00
_cell.angle_beta   90.00
_cell.angle_gamma   90.00
#
_symmetry.space_group_name_H-M   'P 1'
#
loop_
_entity.id
_entity.type
_entity.pdbx_description
1 polymer ?
#
loop_
_entity_poly.entity_id
_entity_poly.type
_entity_poly.pdbx_seq_one_letter_code
_entity_poly.pdbx_strand_id
1 'polypeptide(L)' 'MEVLDFGTGVKQKVSSTASSAGGAIAERADFRELVFKKLVDISSPKLYLACADGTHPVRIVIVGIKTLPCLRGWHPH' A
#
# COMPACT_ATOMS: atom_id res chain seq x y z
N MET A 1 8.00 0.87 14.10
CA MET A 1 8.75 1.45 12.98
C MET A 1 7.85 2.52 12.39
N GLU A 2 8.33 3.74 12.29
CA GLU A 2 7.58 4.84 11.68
C GLU A 2 7.76 4.82 10.16
N VAL A 3 6.65 4.98 9.44
CA VAL A 3 6.60 5.02 7.98
C VAL A 3 6.32 6.47 7.56
N LEU A 4 7.19 7.03 6.72
CA LEU A 4 7.04 8.40 6.22
C LEU A 4 6.01 8.47 5.09
N ASP A 5 6.05 7.48 4.21
CA ASP A 5 5.26 7.43 2.99
C ASP A 5 5.10 5.98 2.56
N PHE A 6 3.97 5.64 1.94
CA PHE A 6 3.74 4.31 1.38
C PHE A 6 2.96 4.41 0.06
N GLY A 7 3.24 3.47 -0.83
CA GLY A 7 2.63 3.36 -2.14
C GLY A 7 2.30 1.91 -2.46
N THR A 8 1.13 1.70 -3.03
CA THR A 8 0.73 0.45 -3.67
C THR A 8 -0.14 0.80 -4.87
N GLY A 9 -0.43 -0.16 -5.73
CA GLY A 9 -1.26 0.06 -6.89
C GLY A 9 -1.89 -1.23 -7.35
N VAL A 10 -3.04 -1.11 -8.00
CA VAL A 10 -3.75 -2.22 -8.61
C VAL A 10 -3.97 -1.87 -10.06
N LYS A 11 -3.64 -2.80 -10.96
CA LYS A 11 -3.90 -2.67 -12.40
C LYS A 11 -4.75 -3.83 -12.85
N GLN A 12 -6.00 -3.55 -13.24
CA GLN A 12 -6.84 -4.52 -13.92
C GLN A 12 -6.65 -4.37 -15.43
N LYS A 13 -6.14 -5.42 -16.08
CA LYS A 13 -5.97 -5.44 -17.54
C LYS A 13 -7.26 -5.93 -18.20
N VAL A 14 -8.41 -5.32 -17.92
CA VAL A 14 -9.65 -5.66 -18.63
C VAL A 14 -9.80 -4.79 -19.87
N SER A 15 -10.15 -5.37 -21.02
CA SER A 15 -10.50 -4.58 -22.20
C SER A 15 -11.76 -3.75 -21.94
N SER A 16 -11.72 -2.45 -22.22
CA SER A 16 -12.89 -1.57 -22.13
C SER A 16 -13.79 -1.63 -23.37
N THR A 17 -13.30 -2.23 -24.47
CA THR A 17 -13.93 -2.18 -25.80
C THR A 17 -14.37 -3.55 -26.31
N ALA A 18 -13.89 -4.63 -25.71
CA ALA A 18 -14.30 -6.00 -26.04
C ALA A 18 -14.90 -6.65 -24.80
N SER A 19 -16.17 -7.05 -24.91
CA SER A 19 -16.85 -7.84 -23.87
C SER A 19 -16.79 -9.32 -24.22
N SER A 20 -16.55 -10.17 -23.24
CA SER A 20 -16.70 -11.61 -23.42
C SER A 20 -18.17 -11.95 -23.70
N ALA A 21 -18.43 -12.85 -24.64
CA ALA A 21 -19.80 -13.29 -24.98
C ALA A 21 -20.52 -14.06 -23.84
N GLY A 22 -19.85 -14.27 -22.70
CA GLY A 22 -20.39 -14.84 -21.47
C GLY A 22 -19.83 -14.13 -20.22
N GLY A 23 -20.33 -14.45 -19.03
CA GLY A 23 -20.03 -13.75 -17.77
C GLY A 23 -18.63 -13.97 -17.16
N ALA A 24 -17.73 -14.68 -17.86
CA ALA A 24 -16.37 -14.93 -17.40
C ALA A 24 -15.38 -13.97 -18.08
N ILE A 25 -14.66 -13.19 -17.27
CA ILE A 25 -13.54 -12.35 -17.71
C ILE A 25 -12.24 -13.14 -17.50
N ALA A 26 -11.43 -13.26 -18.56
CA ALA A 26 -10.17 -14.01 -18.51
C ALA A 26 -9.10 -13.28 -17.68
N GLU A 27 -9.16 -11.95 -17.63
CA GLU A 27 -8.14 -11.12 -17.00
C GLU A 27 -8.29 -11.10 -15.48
N ARG A 28 -7.19 -10.77 -14.79
CA ARG A 28 -7.09 -10.67 -13.33
C ARG A 28 -6.52 -9.30 -12.94
N ALA A 29 -6.72 -8.92 -11.68
CA ALA A 29 -6.11 -7.71 -11.13
C ALA A 29 -4.65 -7.99 -10.75
N ASP A 30 -3.73 -7.24 -11.36
CA ASP A 30 -2.31 -7.26 -11.01
C ASP A 30 -2.06 -6.27 -9.86
N PHE A 31 -1.75 -6.79 -8.67
CA PHE A 31 -1.34 -5.99 -7.53
C PHE A 31 0.15 -5.67 -7.64
N ARG A 32 0.50 -4.40 -7.47
CA ARG A 32 1.88 -3.94 -7.36
C ARG A 32 2.37 -4.11 -5.94
N GLU A 33 3.69 -4.22 -5.81
CA GLU A 33 4.36 -4.28 -4.52
C GLU A 33 3.97 -3.10 -3.61
N LEU A 34 3.88 -3.38 -2.32
CA LEU A 34 3.78 -2.37 -1.27
C LEU A 34 5.17 -1.77 -1.03
N VAL A 35 5.38 -0.56 -1.54
CA VAL A 35 6.64 0.17 -1.35
C VAL A 35 6.44 1.22 -0.25
N PHE A 36 7.30 1.26 0.74
CA PHE A 36 7.24 2.28 1.79
C PHE A 36 8.61 2.89 2.07
N LYS A 37 8.59 4.15 2.49
CA LYS A 37 9.79 4.91 2.90
C LYS A 37 9.78 5.07 4.41
N LYS A 38 10.95 4.86 5.00
CA LYS A 38 11.17 4.99 6.44
C LYS A 38 12.57 5.56 6.68
N LEU A 39 12.80 6.09 7.87
CA LEU A 39 14.15 6.43 8.34
C LEU A 39 14.89 5.18 8.81
N VAL A 40 16.23 5.23 8.81
CA VAL A 40 17.02 4.11 9.36
C VAL A 40 16.82 4.05 10.88
N ASP A 41 16.22 2.96 11.35
CA ASP A 41 15.99 2.69 12.77
C ASP A 41 16.43 1.25 13.12
N ILE A 42 16.23 0.84 14.38
CA ILE A 42 16.56 -0.51 14.85
C ILE A 42 15.85 -1.65 14.10
N SER A 43 14.80 -1.36 13.34
CA SER A 43 14.10 -2.37 12.51
C SER A 43 14.73 -2.55 11.13
N SER A 44 15.57 -1.63 10.64
CA SER A 44 16.23 -1.74 9.33
C SER A 44 17.07 -3.03 9.16
N PRO A 45 17.97 -3.42 10.08
CA PRO A 45 18.73 -4.67 9.93
C PRO A 45 17.83 -5.91 9.97
N LYS A 46 16.72 -5.88 10.73
CA LYS A 46 15.76 -7.00 10.78
C LYS A 46 15.05 -7.19 9.44
N LEU A 47 14.69 -6.09 8.77
CA LEU A 47 14.09 -6.12 7.43
C LEU A 47 15.09 -6.61 6.37
N TYR A 48 16.36 -6.20 6.46
CA TYR A 48 17.40 -6.68 5.53
C TYR A 48 17.67 -8.17 5.68
N LEU A 49 17.73 -8.67 6.91
CA LEU A 49 17.85 -10.11 7.17
C LEU A 49 16.63 -10.87 6.66
N ALA A 50 15.40 -10.40 6.94
CA ALA A 50 14.19 -11.04 6.43
C ALA A 50 14.15 -11.08 4.89
N CYS A 51 14.65 -10.03 4.22
CA CYS A 51 14.77 -9.97 2.77
C CYS A 51 15.81 -10.97 2.23
N ALA A 52 16.99 -11.03 2.85
CA ALA A 52 18.07 -11.93 2.44
C ALA A 52 17.74 -13.41 2.68
N ASP A 53 17.01 -13.71 3.76
CA ASP A 53 16.60 -15.05 4.15
C ASP A 53 15.32 -15.52 3.43
N GLY A 54 14.60 -14.59 2.78
CA GLY A 54 13.30 -14.89 2.17
C GLY A 54 12.19 -15.19 3.18
N THR A 55 12.36 -14.79 4.44
CA THR A 55 11.37 -15.03 5.49
C THR A 55 10.12 -14.17 5.25
N HIS A 56 8.97 -14.83 5.11
CA HIS A 56 7.69 -14.18 4.88
C HIS A 56 6.94 -13.92 6.20
N PRO A 57 6.69 -12.66 6.58
CA PRO A 57 5.88 -12.35 7.75
C PRO A 57 4.42 -12.74 7.52
N VAL A 58 3.79 -13.35 8.52
CA VAL A 58 2.38 -13.80 8.47
C VAL A 58 1.40 -12.64 8.24
N ARG A 59 1.74 -11.44 8.74
CA ARG A 59 0.90 -10.25 8.63
C ARG A 59 1.73 -8.98 8.69
N ILE A 60 1.39 -8.02 7.83
CA ILE A 60 1.90 -6.65 7.85
C ILE A 60 0.69 -5.70 7.91
N VAL A 61 0.74 -4.68 8.78
CA VAL A 61 -0.32 -3.67 8.93
C VAL A 61 0.33 -2.29 8.91
N ILE A 62 -0.17 -1.39 8.07
CA ILE A 62 0.18 0.03 8.05
C ILE A 62 -1.01 0.83 8.57
N VAL A 63 -0.77 1.71 9.53
CA VAL A 63 -1.81 2.55 10.14
C VAL A 63 -1.53 4.01 9.79
N GLY A 64 -2.45 4.63 9.06
CA GLY A 64 -2.41 6.06 8.75
C GLY A 64 -3.13 6.87 9.81
N ILE A 65 -2.46 7.86 10.39
CA ILE A 65 -3.06 8.78 11.36
C ILE A 65 -3.44 10.06 10.61
N LYS A 66 -4.73 10.36 10.51
CA LYS A 66 -5.20 11.63 9.95
C LYS A 66 -5.26 12.68 11.05
N THR A 67 -4.36 13.66 11.03
CA THR A 67 -4.56 14.89 11.80
C THR A 67 -5.73 15.65 11.19
N LEU A 68 -6.85 15.72 11.91
CA LEU A 68 -8.00 16.55 11.54
C LEU A 68 -7.56 18.03 11.47
N PRO A 69 -7.94 18.78 10.42
CA PRO A 69 -7.59 20.20 10.30
C PRO A 69 -8.32 21.13 11.30
N CYS A 70 -9.07 20.59 12.27
CA CYS A 70 -10.01 21.34 13.11
C CYS A 70 -9.39 22.27 14.18
N LEU A 71 -8.06 22.43 14.26
CA LEU A 71 -7.42 23.25 15.31
C LEU A 71 -6.74 24.54 14.81
N ARG A 72 -6.93 24.93 13.55
CA ARG A 72 -6.55 26.29 13.09
C ARG A 72 -7.74 27.01 12.44
N GLY A 73 -8.53 27.70 13.27
CA GLY A 73 -9.23 28.91 12.84
C GLY A 73 -10.66 28.76 12.33
N TRP A 74 -11.58 28.18 13.12
CA TRP A 74 -13.01 28.47 12.95
C TRP A 74 -13.37 29.70 13.78
N HIS A 75 -13.39 30.88 13.15
CA HIS A 75 -14.09 32.06 13.66
C HIS A 75 -15.51 32.04 13.05
N PRO A 76 -16.57 32.03 13.86
CA PRO A 76 -17.93 32.11 13.36
C PRO A 76 -18.21 33.54 12.88
N HIS A 77 -18.48 33.70 11.60
CA HIS A 77 -19.28 34.79 11.06
C HIS A 77 -20.64 34.23 10.65
#